data_AF-A0A9W3DJ31-F1
#
_entry.id   AF-A0A9W3DJ31-F1
#
_cell.length_a   1.000
_cell.length_b   1.000
_cell.length_c   1.000
_cell.angle_alpha   90.00
_cell.angle_beta   90.00
_cell.angle_gamma   90.00
#
_symmetry.space_group_name_H-M   'P 1'
#
loop_
_entity.id
_entity.type
_entity.pdbx_description
1 polymer ?
#
loop_
_entity_poly.entity_id
_entity_poly.type
_entity_poly.pdbx_seq_one_letter_code
_entity_poly.pdbx_strand_id
1 'polypeptide(L)'
;MREMLDHMSWRYVIFYLRLKQAYLSQDLTNAMNILPESRRNDYVLAANQLVENMSELDFYVRTPKVYESYLYYEKTLKSIDDVVELLA
;
A
#
# COMPACT_ATOMS: atom_id res chain seq x y z
N MET A 1 8.13 0.40 -9.12
CA MET A 1 8.45 -0.70 -8.18
C MET A 1 8.46 -2.06 -8.86
N ARG A 2 7.54 -2.35 -9.80
CA ARG A 2 7.53 -3.59 -10.61
C ARG A 2 8.90 -3.99 -11.14
N GLU A 3 9.58 -3.12 -11.91
CA GLU A 3 10.91 -3.41 -12.46
C GLU A 3 11.96 -3.79 -11.38
N MET A 4 11.88 -3.18 -10.19
CA MET A 4 12.79 -3.51 -9.10
C MET A 4 12.48 -4.89 -8.47
N LEU A 5 11.22 -5.33 -8.51
CA LEU A 5 10.85 -6.70 -8.15
C LEU A 5 11.31 -7.69 -9.23
N ASP A 6 11.14 -7.34 -10.51
CA ASP A 6 11.55 -8.13 -11.68
C ASP A 6 13.06 -8.39 -11.68
N HIS A 7 13.84 -7.37 -11.36
CA HIS A 7 15.29 -7.47 -11.21
C HIS A 7 15.76 -7.90 -9.82
N MET A 8 14.86 -8.35 -8.95
CA MET A 8 15.17 -8.84 -7.59
C MET A 8 16.03 -7.86 -6.78
N SER A 9 15.81 -6.56 -7.00
CA SER A 9 16.55 -5.45 -6.38
C SER A 9 16.02 -5.17 -4.96
N TRP A 10 16.03 -6.19 -4.10
CA TRP A 10 15.33 -6.22 -2.80
C TRP A 10 15.63 -5.01 -1.91
N ARG A 11 16.90 -4.60 -1.80
CA ARG A 11 17.29 -3.43 -0.98
C ARG A 11 16.61 -2.15 -1.46
N TYR A 12 16.50 -1.96 -2.77
CA TYR A 12 15.83 -0.79 -3.35
C TYR A 12 14.31 -0.86 -3.17
N VAL A 13 13.73 -2.05 -3.31
CA VAL A 13 12.29 -2.26 -3.04
C VAL A 13 11.96 -1.91 -1.59
N ILE A 14 12.72 -2.43 -0.61
CA ILE A 14 12.53 -2.14 0.82
C ILE A 14 12.64 -0.64 1.09
N PHE A 15 13.71 -0.01 0.58
CA PHE A 15 13.93 1.42 0.77
C PHE A 15 12.75 2.24 0.25
N TYR A 16 12.32 1.97 -0.98
CA TYR A 16 11.25 2.73 -1.61
C TYR A 16 9.90 2.48 -0.93
N LEU A 17 9.60 1.23 -0.56
CA LEU A 17 8.37 0.87 0.14
C LEU A 17 8.24 1.65 1.46
N ARG A 18 9.31 1.65 2.27
CA ARG A 18 9.32 2.34 3.56
C ARG A 18 9.23 3.85 3.43
N LEU A 19 9.88 4.42 2.41
CA LEU A 19 9.74 5.84 2.09
C LEU A 19 8.28 6.21 1.82
N LYS A 20 7.53 5.36 1.10
CA LYS A 20 6.10 5.60 0.83
C LYS A 20 5.22 5.36 2.06
N GLN A 21 5.49 4.32 2.84
CA GLN A 21 4.77 4.06 4.10
C GLN A 21 4.90 5.20 5.11
N ALA A 22 6.05 5.89 5.14
CA ALA A 22 6.31 6.97 6.09
C ALA A 22 5.32 8.14 5.99
N TYR A 23 4.80 8.42 4.79
CA TYR A 23 3.82 9.49 4.56
C TYR A 23 2.37 8.98 4.57
N LEU A 24 2.18 7.70 4.25
CA LEU A 24 0.86 7.11 4.00
C LEU A 24 -0.14 7.33 5.14
N SER A 25 0.27 7.14 6.39
CA SER A 25 -0.66 7.29 7.53
C SER A 25 -1.17 8.73 7.66
N GLN A 26 -0.30 9.71 7.44
CA GLN A 26 -0.69 11.12 7.49
C GLN A 26 -1.59 11.47 6.29
N ASP A 27 -1.21 11.02 5.10
CA ASP A 27 -1.96 11.28 3.87
C ASP A 27 -3.37 10.69 3.93
N LEU A 28 -3.50 9.44 4.39
CA LEU A 28 -4.79 8.77 4.55
C LEU A 28 -5.69 9.50 5.56
N THR A 29 -5.11 9.98 6.66
CA THR A 29 -5.85 10.75 7.68
C THR A 29 -6.33 12.09 7.13
N ASN A 30 -5.48 12.80 6.39
CA ASN A 30 -5.84 14.06 5.76
C ASN A 30 -6.95 13.88 4.73
N ALA A 31 -6.85 12.84 3.90
CA ALA A 31 -7.84 12.51 2.89
C ALA A 31 -9.18 12.04 3.49
N MET A 32 -9.19 11.40 4.66
CA MET A 32 -10.44 11.10 5.38
C MET A 32 -11.20 12.37 5.78
N ASN A 33 -10.48 13.42 6.19
CA ASN A 33 -11.10 14.65 6.71
C ASN A 33 -11.86 15.45 5.64
N ILE A 34 -11.49 15.30 4.37
CA ILE A 34 -12.17 15.96 3.24
C ILE A 34 -13.41 15.19 2.76
N LEU A 35 -13.59 13.94 3.18
CA LEU A 35 -14.71 13.11 2.76
C LEU A 35 -16.00 13.38 3.56
N PRO A 36 -17.17 13.30 2.90
CA PRO A 36 -18.47 13.28 3.58
C PRO A 36 -18.55 12.13 4.59
N GLU A 37 -19.21 12.36 5.72
CA GLU A 37 -19.30 11.40 6.83
C GLU A 37 -19.87 10.04 6.41
N SER A 38 -20.80 10.03 5.45
CA SER A 38 -21.40 8.81 4.89
C SER A 38 -20.39 7.89 4.20
N ARG A 39 -19.29 8.42 3.65
CA ARG A 39 -18.25 7.65 2.94
C ARG A 39 -17.04 7.31 3.81
N ARG A 40 -16.94 7.88 5.02
CA ARG A 40 -15.75 7.71 5.88
C ARG A 40 -15.54 6.28 6.31
N ASN A 41 -16.61 5.54 6.62
CA ASN A 41 -16.48 4.15 7.06
C ASN A 41 -15.89 3.26 5.95
N ASP A 42 -16.41 3.35 4.74
CA ASP A 42 -15.92 2.60 3.59
C ASP A 42 -14.46 2.97 3.27
N TYR A 43 -14.16 4.28 3.34
CA TYR A 43 -12.79 4.77 3.17
C TYR A 43 -11.83 4.22 4.23
N VAL A 44 -12.22 4.21 5.51
CA VAL A 44 -11.38 3.68 6.60
C VAL A 44 -11.12 2.19 6.41
N LEU A 45 -12.11 1.41 5.95
CA LEU A 45 -11.92 0.00 5.64
C LEU A 45 -10.92 -0.21 4.50
N ALA A 46 -11.07 0.53 3.40
CA ALA A 46 -10.15 0.45 2.27
C ALA A 46 -8.72 0.91 2.65
N ALA A 47 -8.61 2.00 3.41
CA ALA A 47 -7.36 2.54 3.92
C ALA A 47 -6.63 1.55 4.85
N ASN A 48 -7.36 0.90 5.76
CA ASN A 48 -6.80 -0.13 6.62
C ASN A 48 -6.30 -1.34 5.80
N GLN A 49 -7.06 -1.76 4.79
CA GLN A 49 -6.66 -2.86 3.91
C GLN A 49 -5.37 -2.53 3.13
N LEU A 50 -5.22 -1.28 2.67
CA LEU A 50 -4.01 -0.81 2.03
C LEU A 50 -2.80 -0.87 2.97
N VAL A 51 -2.95 -0.39 4.21
CA VAL A 51 -1.88 -0.42 5.23
C VAL A 51 -1.47 -1.85 5.56
N GLU A 52 -2.43 -2.76 5.67
CA GLU A 52 -2.18 -4.19 5.89
C GLU A 52 -1.42 -4.81 4.71
N ASN A 53 -1.89 -4.63 3.48
CA ASN A 53 -1.22 -5.14 2.28
C ASN A 53 0.22 -4.63 2.15
N MET A 54 0.47 -3.36 2.47
CA MET A 54 1.81 -2.79 2.46
C MET A 54 2.71 -3.37 3.55
N SER A 55 2.16 -3.68 4.73
CA SER A 55 2.90 -4.30 5.83
C SER A 55 3.33 -5.72 5.48
N GLU A 56 2.41 -6.49 4.88
CA GLU A 56 2.69 -7.82 4.36
C GLU A 56 3.73 -7.78 3.23
N LEU A 57 3.63 -6.80 2.33
CA LEU A 57 4.65 -6.59 1.29
C LEU A 57 6.05 -6.31 1.88
N ASP A 58 6.18 -5.46 2.90
CA ASP A 58 7.48 -5.23 3.59
C ASP A 58 8.01 -6.54 4.18
N PHE A 59 7.15 -7.33 4.80
CA PHE A 59 7.52 -8.62 5.37
C PHE A 59 8.06 -9.61 4.31
N TYR A 60 7.36 -9.77 3.19
CA TYR A 60 7.76 -10.73 2.15
C TYR A 60 8.99 -10.30 1.35
N VAL A 61 9.12 -8.99 1.08
CA VAL A 61 10.31 -8.43 0.43
C VAL A 61 11.56 -8.58 1.34
N ARG A 62 11.38 -8.54 2.66
CA ARG A 62 12.47 -8.78 3.63
C ARG A 62 12.87 -10.25 3.76
N THR A 63 11.97 -11.18 3.47
CA THR A 63 12.19 -12.64 3.53
C THR A 63 12.53 -13.25 2.14
N PRO A 64 13.08 -12.42 1.25
CA PRO A 64 13.05 -12.48 -0.22
C PRO A 64 12.15 -13.56 -0.85
N LYS A 65 10.87 -13.61 -0.46
CA LYS A 65 9.92 -14.57 -1.03
C LYS A 65 9.34 -14.00 -2.31
N VAL A 66 9.83 -14.48 -3.45
CA VAL A 66 9.52 -13.92 -4.78
C VAL A 66 8.01 -13.92 -5.05
N TYR A 67 7.37 -15.08 -4.97
CA TYR A 67 5.95 -15.22 -5.29
C TYR A 67 5.07 -14.36 -4.38
N GLU A 68 5.26 -14.44 -3.06
CA GLU A 68 4.49 -13.66 -2.10
C GLU A 68 4.73 -12.16 -2.25
N SER A 69 5.96 -11.74 -2.57
CA SER A 69 6.25 -10.32 -2.85
C SER A 69 5.48 -9.80 -4.05
N TYR A 70 5.37 -10.59 -5.14
CA TYR A 70 4.52 -10.21 -6.28
C TYR A 70 3.04 -10.20 -5.93
N LEU A 71 2.57 -11.24 -5.23
CA LEU A 71 1.17 -11.34 -4.83
C LEU A 71 0.74 -10.12 -4.01
N TYR A 72 1.53 -9.75 -3.00
CA TYR A 72 1.23 -8.59 -2.16
C TYR A 72 1.50 -7.26 -2.86
N TYR A 73 2.39 -7.22 -3.86
CA TYR A 73 2.52 -6.06 -4.72
C TYR A 73 1.24 -5.80 -5.53
N GLU A 74 0.68 -6.82 -6.18
CA GLU A 74 -0.58 -6.68 -6.93
C GLU A 74 -1.76 -6.36 -6.00
N LYS A 75 -1.84 -7.00 -4.82
CA LYS A 75 -2.85 -6.65 -3.81
C LYS A 75 -2.72 -5.19 -3.34
N THR A 76 -1.49 -4.73 -3.13
CA THR A 76 -1.23 -3.34 -2.73
C THR A 76 -1.70 -2.38 -3.83
N LEU A 77 -1.38 -2.65 -5.09
CA LEU A 77 -1.86 -1.84 -6.22
C LEU A 77 -3.39 -1.76 -6.25
N LYS A 78 -4.06 -2.92 -6.16
CA LYS A 78 -5.52 -2.94 -6.11
C LYS A 78 -6.09 -2.13 -4.95
N SER A 79 -5.54 -2.28 -3.74
CA SER A 79 -6.01 -1.51 -2.59
C SER A 79 -5.74 0.00 -2.70
N ILE A 80 -4.74 0.42 -3.49
CA ILE A 80 -4.54 1.83 -3.83
C ILE A 80 -5.69 2.29 -4.72
N ASP A 81 -6.03 1.54 -5.76
CA ASP A 81 -7.14 1.86 -6.66
C ASP A 81 -8.46 1.96 -5.90
N ASP A 82 -8.74 1.02 -5.00
CA ASP A 82 -9.94 1.00 -4.15
C ASP A 82 -10.03 2.27 -3.27
N VAL A 83 -8.91 2.70 -2.67
CA VAL A 83 -8.85 3.94 -1.86
C VAL A 83 -9.04 5.18 -2.74
N VAL A 84 -8.43 5.22 -3.92
CA VAL A 84 -8.51 6.35 -4.85
C VAL A 84 -9.92 6.50 -5.41
N GLU A 85 -10.63 5.40 -5.70
CA GLU A 85 -12.02 5.42 -6.16
C GLU A 85 -12.95 6.10 -5.14
N LEU A 86 -12.71 5.90 -3.84
CA LEU A 86 -13.48 6.53 -2.77
C LEU A 86 -13.18 8.03 -2.60
N LEU A 87 -12.05 8.50 -3.12
CA LEU A 87 -11.63 9.90 -3.11
C LEU A 87 -12.11 10.68 -4.35
N ALA A 88 -12.57 10.00 -5.39
CA ALA A 88 -13.13 10.58 -6.61
C ALA A 88 -14.62 10.96 -6.45
#